data_AF-A0A953NVW1-F1
#
_entry.id   AF-A0A953NVW1-F1
#
_cell.length_a   1.000
_cell.length_b   1.000
_cell.length_c   1.000
_cell.angle_alpha   90.00
_cell.angle_beta   90.00
_cell.angle_gamma   90.00
#
_symmetry.space_group_name_H-M   'P 1'
#
loop_
_entity.id
_entity.type
_entity.pdbx_description
1 polymer ?
#
loop_
_entity_poly.entity_id
_entity_poly.type
_entity_poly.pdbx_seq_one_letter_code
_entity_poly.pdbx_strand_id
1 'polypeptide(L)'
;MKKEYDLKKLRKRTGAVKVDSAAAKFAISIRLDGSVVAAFKNEAVRVGIPYQTLIGSVLHRYVNGELMDRKVVAAARAFKSA
;
A
#
# COMPACT_ATOMS: atom_id res chain seq x y z
N MET A 1 -31.23 21.33 1.71
CA MET A 1 -30.48 21.30 2.99
C MET A 1 -31.43 21.68 4.11
N LYS A 2 -31.56 20.86 5.16
CA LYS A 2 -32.36 21.22 6.34
C LYS A 2 -31.72 22.45 7.00
N LYS A 3 -32.53 23.46 7.35
CA LYS A 3 -32.09 24.71 8.02
C LYS A 3 -31.49 24.48 9.41
N GLU A 4 -31.57 23.27 9.93
CA GLU A 4 -31.11 22.85 11.26
C GLU A 4 -29.58 22.77 11.36
N TYR A 5 -28.85 22.65 10.25
CA TYR A 5 -27.39 22.67 10.24
C TYR A 5 -26.86 24.08 9.93
N ASP A 6 -26.95 24.97 10.91
CA ASP A 6 -26.30 26.29 10.83
C ASP A 6 -24.79 26.14 11.06
N LEU A 7 -24.06 25.85 9.98
CA LEU A 7 -22.61 25.64 9.97
C LEU A 7 -21.82 26.82 10.56
N LYS A 8 -22.43 28.01 10.68
CA LYS A 8 -21.81 29.20 11.26
C LYS A 8 -21.72 29.15 12.78
N LYS A 9 -22.52 28.31 13.45
CA LYS A 9 -22.51 28.13 14.92
C LYS A 9 -21.58 27.01 15.38
N LEU A 10 -20.98 26.25 14.47
CA LEU A 10 -19.99 25.23 14.83
C LEU A 10 -18.73 25.90 15.38
N ARG A 11 -18.35 25.51 16.61
CA ARG A 11 -17.08 25.94 17.21
C ARG A 11 -15.94 25.42 16.35
N LYS A 12 -15.11 26.34 15.82
CA LYS A 12 -13.86 25.95 15.15
C LYS A 12 -13.03 25.12 16.11
N ARG A 13 -12.58 23.95 15.67
CA ARG A 13 -11.74 23.06 16.48
C ARG A 13 -10.47 23.82 16.88
N THR A 14 -10.32 24.10 18.17
CA THR A 14 -9.12 24.74 18.70
C THR A 14 -8.00 23.70 18.83
N GLY A 15 -6.83 24.01 18.27
CA GLY A 15 -5.63 23.16 18.30
C GLY A 15 -5.27 22.53 16.95
N ALA A 16 -4.02 22.06 16.85
CA ALA A 16 -3.50 21.42 15.65
C ALA A 16 -4.29 20.14 15.28
N VAL A 17 -4.26 19.78 14.00
CA VAL A 17 -4.81 18.49 13.57
C VAL A 17 -3.95 17.39 14.19
N LYS A 18 -4.42 16.76 15.27
CA LYS A 18 -3.84 15.52 15.79
C LYS A 18 -4.04 14.43 14.74
N VAL A 19 -3.07 14.30 13.83
CA VAL A 19 -2.95 13.16 12.92
C VAL A 19 -2.05 12.16 13.64
N ASP A 20 -2.47 10.89 13.69
CA ASP A 20 -1.56 9.84 14.13
C ASP A 20 -0.42 9.73 13.11
N SER A 21 0.79 10.05 13.55
CA SER A 21 1.99 9.99 12.71
C SER A 21 2.22 8.60 12.11
N ALA A 22 1.76 7.54 12.77
CA ALA A 22 1.84 6.16 12.26
C ALA A 22 0.83 5.88 11.13
N ALA A 23 -0.30 6.60 11.10
CA ALA A 23 -1.31 6.47 10.06
C ALA A 23 -1.07 7.40 8.85
N ALA A 24 -0.13 8.33 8.97
CA ALA A 24 0.18 9.29 7.93
C ALA A 24 0.79 8.60 6.69
N LYS A 25 0.34 9.01 5.50
CA LYS A 25 0.90 8.57 4.22
C LYS A 25 1.96 9.55 3.76
N PHE A 26 3.14 9.05 3.43
CA PHE A 26 4.24 9.86 2.91
C PHE A 26 4.47 9.56 1.42
N ALA A 27 4.62 10.61 0.62
CA ALA A 27 5.03 10.48 -0.77
C ALA A 27 6.56 10.36 -0.83
N ILE A 28 7.06 9.25 -1.36
CA ILE A 28 8.49 8.99 -1.49
C ILE A 28 8.85 8.77 -2.97
N SER A 29 9.96 9.38 -3.42
CA SER A 29 10.48 9.19 -4.77
C SER A 29 11.58 8.15 -4.76
N ILE A 30 11.42 7.09 -5.55
CA ILE A 30 12.38 5.98 -5.68
C ILE A 30 12.71 5.81 -7.16
N ARG A 31 13.99 5.69 -7.51
CA ARG A 31 14.43 5.31 -8.86
C ARG A 31 14.44 3.79 -8.97
N LEU A 32 13.81 3.26 -10.00
CA LEU A 32 13.73 1.83 -10.30
C LEU A 32 14.12 1.62 -11.75
N ASP A 33 14.68 0.45 -12.05
CA ASP A 33 14.94 0.05 -13.43
C ASP A 33 13.63 -0.05 -14.22
N GLY A 34 13.68 0.30 -15.51
CA GLY A 34 12.52 0.25 -16.38
C GLY A 34 11.91 -1.16 -16.48
N SER A 35 12.75 -2.20 -16.45
CA SER A 35 12.33 -3.61 -16.44
C SER A 35 11.51 -3.95 -15.19
N VAL A 36 11.91 -3.46 -14.02
CA VAL A 36 11.21 -3.65 -12.76
C VAL A 36 9.84 -2.96 -12.79
N VAL A 37 9.79 -1.72 -13.28
CA VAL A 37 8.53 -0.98 -13.43
C VAL A 37 7.58 -1.69 -14.39
N ALA A 38 8.08 -2.22 -15.51
CA ALA A 38 7.28 -2.99 -16.46
C ALA A 38 6.70 -4.27 -15.83
N ALA A 39 7.53 -5.02 -15.08
CA ALA A 39 7.07 -6.22 -14.38
C ALA A 39 5.96 -5.91 -13.36
N PHE A 40 6.10 -4.84 -12.57
CA PHE A 40 5.06 -4.41 -11.64
C PHE A 40 3.79 -3.97 -12.34
N LYS A 41 3.87 -3.26 -13.47
CA LYS A 41 2.69 -2.87 -14.26
C LYS A 41 1.93 -4.09 -14.78
N ASN A 42 2.63 -5.08 -15.32
CA ASN A 42 2.01 -6.31 -15.82
C ASN A 42 1.32 -7.09 -14.70
N GLU A 43 1.99 -7.23 -13.55
CA GLU A 43 1.44 -7.94 -12.40
C GLU A 43 0.27 -7.18 -11.76
N ALA A 44 0.32 -5.86 -11.74
CA ALA A 44 -0.75 -5.00 -11.23
C ALA A 44 -2.05 -5.17 -12.03
N VAL A 45 -1.94 -5.31 -13.36
CA VAL A 45 -3.07 -5.65 -14.24
C VAL A 45 -3.64 -7.02 -13.88
N ARG A 46 -2.78 -8.03 -13.66
CA ARG A 46 -3.19 -9.39 -13.27
C ARG A 46 -3.94 -9.43 -11.93
N VAL A 47 -3.48 -8.64 -10.95
CA VAL A 47 -4.05 -8.58 -9.60
C VAL A 47 -5.25 -7.62 -9.53
N GLY A 48 -5.42 -6.72 -10.51
CA GLY A 48 -6.53 -5.76 -10.57
C GLY A 48 -6.35 -4.55 -9.66
N ILE A 49 -5.11 -4.14 -9.37
CA ILE A 49 -4.80 -2.97 -8.52
C ILE A 49 -3.81 -2.03 -9.23
N PRO A 50 -3.71 -0.75 -8.84
CA PRO A 50 -2.69 0.14 -9.38
C PRO A 50 -1.27 -0.35 -9.08
N TYR A 51 -0.32 -0.17 -10.00
CA TYR A 51 1.06 -0.67 -9.82
C TYR A 51 1.79 -0.02 -8.65
N GLN A 52 1.49 1.25 -8.34
CA GLN A 52 2.02 1.94 -7.16
C GLN A 52 1.53 1.28 -5.87
N THR A 53 0.24 0.90 -5.83
CA THR A 53 -0.36 0.16 -4.71
C THR A 53 0.27 -1.21 -4.56
N LEU A 54 0.53 -1.91 -5.67
CA LEU A 54 1.22 -3.20 -5.65
C LEU A 54 2.64 -3.07 -5.09
N ILE A 55 3.41 -2.08 -5.52
CA ILE A 55 4.75 -1.79 -4.99
C ILE A 55 4.67 -1.54 -3.48
N GLY A 56 3.75 -0.69 -3.02
CA GLY A 56 3.55 -0.42 -1.60
C GLY A 56 3.18 -1.67 -0.80
N SER A 57 2.30 -2.53 -1.33
CA SER A 57 1.92 -3.80 -0.70
C SER A 57 3.09 -4.78 -0.61
N VAL A 58 3.96 -4.85 -1.62
CA VAL A 58 5.18 -5.66 -1.57
C VAL A 58 6.13 -5.16 -0.48
N LEU A 59 6.37 -3.86 -0.40
CA LEU A 59 7.21 -3.27 0.65
C LEU A 59 6.66 -3.53 2.05
N HIS A 60 5.34 -3.41 2.23
CA HIS A 60 4.68 -3.71 3.50
C HIS A 60 4.86 -5.18 3.90
N ARG A 61 4.62 -6.12 2.97
CA ARG A 61 4.82 -7.55 3.22
C ARG A 61 6.28 -7.90 3.49
N TYR A 62 7.21 -7.21 2.83
CA TYR A 62 8.64 -7.39 3.08
C TYR A 62 9.00 -7.01 4.52
N VAL A 63 8.57 -5.83 4.98
CA VAL A 63 8.83 -5.37 6.36
C VAL A 63 8.18 -6.27 7.41
N ASN A 64 6.99 -6.82 7.12
CA ASN A 64 6.29 -7.74 8.03
C ASN A 64 6.80 -9.18 7.98
N GLY A 65 7.77 -9.51 7.10
CA GLY A 65 8.28 -10.87 6.94
C GLY A 65 7.33 -11.84 6.22
N GLU A 66 6.29 -11.32 5.55
CA GLU A 66 5.29 -12.11 4.82
C GLU A 66 5.70 -12.39 3.36
N LEU A 67 6.75 -11.73 2.87
CA LEU A 67 7.23 -11.90 1.50
C LEU A 67 8.11 -13.14 1.37
N MET A 68 7.55 -14.22 0.82
CA MET A 68 8.29 -15.47 0.58
C MET A 68 9.06 -15.46 -0.75
N ASP A 69 10.26 -16.05 -0.74
CA ASP A 69 11.03 -16.29 -1.96
C ASP A 69 10.33 -17.36 -2.82
N ARG A 70 10.13 -17.05 -4.11
CA ARG A 70 9.53 -17.98 -5.07
C ARG A 70 10.29 -19.30 -5.18
N LYS A 71 11.62 -19.30 -5.03
CA LYS A 71 12.45 -20.51 -5.04
C LYS A 71 12.12 -21.42 -3.86
N VAL A 72 11.97 -20.84 -2.67
CA VAL A 72 11.59 -21.56 -1.46
C VAL A 72 10.18 -22.14 -1.60
N VAL A 73 9.24 -21.33 -2.11
CA VAL A 73 7.86 -21.80 -2.37
C VAL A 73 7.84 -22.92 -3.40
N ALA A 74 8.64 -22.83 -4.47
CA ALA A 74 8.74 -23.87 -5.49
C ALA A 74 9.34 -25.17 -4.93
N ALA A 75 10.41 -25.07 -4.14
CA ALA A 75 11.04 -26.22 -3.48
C ALA A 75 10.07 -26.89 -2.48
N ALA A 76 9.35 -26.10 -1.68
CA ALA A 76 8.34 -26.62 -0.76
C ALA A 76 7.18 -27.32 -1.48
N ARG A 77 6.76 -26.78 -2.63
CA ARG A 77 5.74 -27.43 -3.48
C ARG A 77 6.23 -28.74 -4.07
N ALA A 78 7.47 -28.77 -4.57
CA ALA A 78 8.08 -29.97 -5.13
C ALA A 78 8.26 -31.08 -4.08
N PHE A 79 8.65 -30.72 -2.85
CA PHE A 79 8.76 -31.65 -1.74
C PHE A 79 7.40 -32.24 -1.35
N LYS A 80 6.32 -31.44 -1.39
CA LYS A 80 4.97 -31.90 -1.02
C LYS A 80 4.30 -32.80 -2.07
N SER A 81 4.85 -32.84 -3.29
CA SER A 81 4.38 -33.70 -4.39
C SER A 81 5.16 -35.01 -4.55
N ALA A 82 6.21 -35.21 -3.73
CA ALA A 82 6.97 -36.45 -3.63
C ALA A 82 6.43 -37.30 -2.47
#